data_AF-A0AA39LUH6-F1
#
_entry.id   AF-A0AA39LUH6-F1
#
_cell.length_a   1.000
_cell.length_b   1.000
_cell.length_c   1.000
_cell.angle_alpha   90.00
_cell.angle_beta   90.00
_cell.angle_gamma   90.00
#
_symmetry.space_group_name_H-M   'P 1'
#
loop_
_entity.id
_entity.type
_entity.pdbx_description
1 polymer ?
#
loop_
_entity_poly.entity_id
_entity_poly.type
_entity_poly.pdbx_seq_one_letter_code
_entity_poly.pdbx_strand_id
1 'polypeptide(L)'
;MQTTTARMPCSRSLADIRAEQAQSLDRLRSKLQGINVRDLVPILVARQVLRSHEMGAVYSKPCSEEQVDKLIEILKTKNHWMGPMTDAFIRNGQAHLAEELLKISGQQRA
;
A
#
# COMPACT_ATOMS: atom_id res chain seq x y z
N MET A 1 19.32 -43.74 -14.37
CA MET A 1 18.35 -43.13 -13.44
C MET A 1 18.74 -41.67 -13.24
N GLN A 2 18.17 -40.74 -14.00
CA GLN A 2 18.48 -39.31 -13.88
C GLN A 2 17.54 -38.71 -12.83
N THR A 3 18.08 -38.28 -11.70
CA THR A 3 17.34 -37.56 -10.66
C THR A 3 17.26 -36.08 -11.05
N THR A 4 16.15 -35.69 -11.69
CA THR A 4 15.80 -34.29 -11.88
C THR A 4 15.44 -33.70 -10.52
N THR A 5 16.41 -33.06 -9.85
CA THR A 5 16.14 -32.20 -8.70
C THR A 5 15.24 -31.06 -9.17
N ALA A 6 13.93 -31.20 -8.95
CA ALA A 6 12.99 -30.11 -9.06
C ALA A 6 13.43 -29.03 -8.06
N ARG A 7 14.01 -27.96 -8.59
CA ARG A 7 14.40 -26.78 -7.83
C ARG A 7 13.08 -26.14 -7.36
N MET A 8 12.67 -26.47 -6.14
CA MET A 8 11.53 -25.85 -5.48
C MET A 8 11.65 -24.33 -5.65
N PRO A 9 10.64 -23.62 -6.16
CA PRO A 9 10.69 -22.17 -6.20
C PRO A 9 10.86 -21.70 -4.76
N CYS A 10 12.01 -21.06 -4.46
CA CYS A 10 12.26 -20.52 -3.14
C CYS A 10 11.09 -19.60 -2.78
N SER A 11 10.48 -19.84 -1.61
CA SER A 11 9.45 -18.94 -1.10
C SER A 11 10.03 -17.53 -1.02
N ARG A 12 9.27 -16.54 -1.50
CA ARG A 12 9.69 -15.14 -1.48
C ARG A 12 9.96 -14.69 -0.05
N SER A 13 11.08 -14.01 0.18
CA SER A 13 11.36 -13.46 1.51
C SER A 13 10.37 -12.34 1.82
N LEU A 14 10.08 -12.16 3.11
CA LEU A 14 9.26 -11.05 3.58
C LEU A 14 9.91 -9.69 3.24
N ALA A 15 11.25 -9.64 3.19
CA ALA A 15 11.99 -8.45 2.76
C ALA A 15 11.72 -8.09 1.30
N ASP A 16 11.70 -9.09 0.41
CA ASP A 16 11.40 -8.91 -1.02
C ASP A 16 9.96 -8.40 -1.21
N ILE A 17 9.00 -9.01 -0.49
CA ILE A 17 7.60 -8.58 -0.50
C ILE A 17 7.47 -7.12 -0.06
N ARG A 18 8.19 -6.71 0.99
CA ARG A 18 8.17 -5.30 1.45
C ARG A 18 8.79 -4.35 0.44
N ALA A 19 9.91 -4.73 -0.17
CA ALA A 19 10.55 -3.92 -1.21
C ALA A 19 9.61 -3.71 -2.41
N GLU A 20 8.89 -4.74 -2.82
CA GLU A 20 7.90 -4.66 -3.90
C GLU A 20 6.67 -3.82 -3.54
N GLN A 21 6.16 -3.97 -2.32
CA GLN A 21 5.07 -3.13 -1.83
C GLN A 21 5.50 -1.67 -1.74
N ALA A 22 6.74 -1.39 -1.33
CA ALA A 22 7.28 -0.04 -1.31
C ALA A 22 7.38 0.57 -2.72
N GLN A 23 7.87 -0.19 -3.71
CA GLN A 23 7.88 0.24 -5.12
C GLN A 23 6.46 0.48 -5.65
N SER A 24 5.50 -0.36 -5.26
CA SER A 24 4.10 -0.21 -5.64
C SER A 24 3.50 1.09 -5.09
N LEU A 25 3.82 1.44 -3.84
CA LEU A 25 3.43 2.72 -3.24
C LEU A 25 4.05 3.91 -3.97
N ASP A 26 5.32 3.81 -4.39
CA ASP A 26 5.98 4.88 -5.15
C ASP A 26 5.31 5.10 -6.51
N ARG A 27 4.87 4.03 -7.19
CA ARG A 27 4.08 4.12 -8.44
C ARG A 27 2.69 4.69 -8.21
N LEU A 28 2.09 4.42 -7.06
CA LEU A 28 0.77 4.93 -6.70
C LEU A 28 0.82 6.40 -6.30
N ARG A 29 1.96 6.91 -5.81
CA ARG A 29 2.14 8.28 -5.32
C ARG A 29 1.56 9.35 -6.24
N SER A 30 1.89 9.31 -7.53
CA SER A 30 1.38 10.27 -8.52
C SER A 30 -0.13 10.18 -8.72
N LYS A 31 -0.73 9.00 -8.51
CA LYS A 31 -2.19 8.78 -8.59
C LYS A 31 -2.92 9.17 -7.31
N LEU A 32 -2.21 9.26 -6.19
CA LEU A 32 -2.75 9.76 -4.92
C LEU A 32 -2.77 11.29 -4.84
N GLN A 33 -2.05 11.97 -5.75
CA GLN A 33 -2.15 13.42 -5.88
C GLN A 33 -3.59 13.81 -6.26
N GLY A 34 -4.18 14.72 -5.50
CA GLY A 34 -5.57 15.14 -5.66
C GLY A 34 -6.58 14.33 -4.84
N ILE A 35 -6.15 13.29 -4.12
CA ILE A 35 -7.01 12.60 -3.17
C ILE A 35 -6.99 13.33 -1.82
N ASN A 36 -8.17 13.49 -1.25
CA ASN A 36 -8.28 13.92 0.13
C ASN A 36 -7.94 12.74 1.07
N VAL A 37 -6.74 12.76 1.66
CA VAL A 37 -6.28 11.71 2.59
C VAL A 37 -7.16 11.58 3.84
N ARG A 38 -7.99 12.59 4.15
CA ARG A 38 -8.94 12.52 5.27
C ARG A 38 -10.01 11.47 5.06
N ASP A 39 -10.23 11.05 3.81
CA ASP A 39 -11.18 9.99 3.49
C ASP A 39 -10.54 8.60 3.61
N LEU A 40 -9.20 8.51 3.54
CA LEU A 40 -8.45 7.25 3.59
C LEU A 40 -7.96 6.91 5.00
N VAL A 41 -7.33 7.87 5.67
CA VAL A 41 -6.61 7.66 6.94
C VAL A 41 -7.51 7.12 8.06
N PRO A 42 -8.76 7.59 8.27
CA PRO A 42 -9.61 7.04 9.33
C PRO A 42 -9.91 5.55 9.16
N ILE A 43 -10.07 5.09 7.91
CA ILE A 43 -10.28 3.68 7.60
C ILE A 43 -9.02 2.88 7.94
N LEU A 44 -7.85 3.39 7.58
CA LEU A 44 -6.58 2.73 7.90
C LEU A 44 -6.31 2.66 9.41
N VAL A 45 -6.76 3.65 10.19
CA VAL A 45 -6.71 3.61 11.66
C VAL A 45 -7.70 2.59 12.21
N ALA A 46 -8.95 2.59 11.72
CA ALA A 46 -9.98 1.63 12.14
C ALA A 46 -9.59 0.17 11.84
N ARG A 47 -8.83 -0.05 10.76
CA ARG A 47 -8.27 -1.36 10.38
C ARG A 47 -6.92 -1.67 11.03
N GLN A 48 -6.47 -0.85 11.98
CA GLN A 48 -5.23 -1.01 12.74
C GLN A 48 -3.95 -1.02 11.89
N VAL A 49 -3.99 -0.47 10.67
CA VAL A 49 -2.80 -0.27 9.84
C VAL A 49 -2.00 0.92 10.35
N LEU A 50 -2.71 2.01 10.69
CA LEU A 50 -2.15 3.22 11.30
C LEU A 50 -2.56 3.30 12.78
N ARG A 51 -1.68 3.88 13.59
CA ARG A 51 -1.98 4.32 14.96
C ARG A 51 -2.43 5.78 14.95
N SER A 52 -3.10 6.21 16.02
CA SER A 52 -3.63 7.58 16.13
C SER A 52 -2.52 8.66 16.03
N HIS A 53 -1.32 8.38 16.55
CA HIS A 53 -0.19 9.32 16.42
C HIS A 53 0.33 9.41 14.97
N GLU A 54 0.21 8.34 14.18
CA GLU A 54 0.59 8.32 12.77
C GLU A 54 -0.42 9.09 11.93
N MET A 55 -1.71 8.97 12.24
CA MET A 55 -2.76 9.84 11.68
C MET A 55 -2.50 11.31 11.99
N GLY A 56 -2.14 11.63 13.25
CA GLY A 56 -1.73 12.98 13.62
C GLY A 56 -0.53 13.49 12.81
N ALA A 57 0.48 12.64 12.59
CA ALA A 57 1.66 12.98 11.80
C ALA A 57 1.36 13.19 10.31
N VAL A 58 0.37 12.48 9.75
CA VAL A 58 -0.14 12.75 8.40
C VAL A 58 -0.82 14.11 8.39
N TYR A 59 -1.80 14.34 9.26
CA TYR A 59 -2.61 15.56 9.24
C TYR A 59 -1.86 16.84 9.65
N SER A 60 -0.74 16.73 10.34
CA SER A 60 0.12 17.87 10.66
C SER A 60 0.83 18.45 9.42
N LYS A 61 0.80 17.75 8.28
CA LYS A 61 1.40 18.25 7.04
C LYS A 61 0.54 19.34 6.39
N PRO A 62 1.16 20.42 5.90
CA PRO A 62 0.47 21.64 5.51
C PRO A 62 -0.35 21.51 4.22
N CYS A 63 0.10 20.69 3.27
CA CYS A 63 -0.59 20.49 1.98
C CYS A 63 -0.92 19.01 1.74
N SER A 64 -1.87 18.75 0.83
CA SER A 64 -2.31 17.39 0.50
C SER A 64 -1.19 16.51 -0.04
N GLU A 65 -0.24 17.07 -0.79
CA GLU A 65 0.90 16.34 -1.34
C GLU A 65 1.81 15.83 -0.22
N GLU A 66 2.19 16.70 0.72
CA GLU A 66 2.99 16.30 1.88
C GLU A 66 2.24 15.30 2.78
N GLN A 67 0.91 15.39 2.87
CA GLN A 67 0.10 14.42 3.59
C GLN A 67 0.15 13.03 2.92
N VAL A 68 0.03 12.97 1.59
CA VAL A 68 0.17 11.73 0.80
C VAL A 68 1.56 11.15 0.98
N ASP A 69 2.59 11.98 0.89
CA ASP A 69 3.97 11.56 1.05
C ASP A 69 4.23 10.96 2.42
N LYS A 70 3.70 11.61 3.47
CA LYS A 70 3.83 11.11 4.83
C LYS A 70 3.06 9.80 5.02
N LEU A 71 1.87 9.68 4.44
CA LEU A 71 1.10 8.44 4.46
C LEU A 71 1.88 7.30 3.80
N ILE A 72 2.46 7.53 2.62
CA ILE A 72 3.28 6.54 1.90
C ILE A 72 4.49 6.13 2.73
N GLU A 73 5.22 7.09 3.31
CA GLU A 73 6.37 6.83 4.19
C GLU A 73 5.99 5.89 5.33
N ILE A 74 4.86 6.14 5.98
CA ILE A 74 4.34 5.29 7.06
C ILE A 74 3.98 3.90 6.52
N LEU A 75 3.23 3.82 5.42
CA LEU A 75 2.78 2.56 4.84
C LEU A 75 3.92 1.63 4.40
N LYS A 76 5.06 2.17 3.95
CA LYS A 76 6.27 1.38 3.65
C LYS A 76 6.80 0.59 4.85
N THR A 77 6.50 1.03 6.07
CA THR A 77 6.89 0.34 7.32
C THR A 77 5.86 -0.69 7.78
N LYS A 78 4.67 -0.71 7.18
CA LYS A 78 3.54 -1.54 7.60
C LYS A 78 3.45 -2.82 6.78
N ASN A 79 2.91 -3.86 7.40
CA ASN A 79 2.49 -5.07 6.70
C ASN A 79 0.96 -5.02 6.50
N HIS A 80 0.46 -5.76 5.51
CA HIS A 80 -0.98 -5.97 5.28
C HIS A 80 -1.82 -4.70 5.06
N TRP A 81 -1.21 -3.56 4.71
CA TRP A 81 -1.92 -2.30 4.47
C TRP A 81 -2.78 -2.32 3.19
N MET A 82 -2.42 -3.18 2.23
CA MET A 82 -3.02 -3.19 0.90
C MET A 82 -4.53 -3.46 0.94
N GLY A 83 -4.98 -4.44 1.70
CA GLY A 83 -6.42 -4.75 1.82
C GLY A 83 -7.24 -3.58 2.38
N PRO A 84 -6.86 -3.03 3.54
CA PRO A 84 -7.48 -1.81 4.09
C PRO A 84 -7.41 -0.59 3.17
N MET A 85 -6.33 -0.41 2.40
CA MET A 85 -6.20 0.68 1.43
C MET A 85 -7.17 0.49 0.26
N THR A 86 -7.31 -0.73 -0.25
CA THR A 86 -8.30 -1.07 -1.28
C THR A 86 -9.72 -0.82 -0.78
N ASP A 87 -10.06 -1.24 0.45
CA ASP A 87 -11.37 -0.96 1.08
C ASP A 87 -11.62 0.55 1.18
N ALA A 88 -10.59 1.33 1.55
CA ALA A 88 -10.68 2.77 1.63
C ALA A 88 -10.96 3.42 0.26
N PHE A 89 -10.28 3.00 -0.80
CA PHE A 89 -10.56 3.51 -2.15
C PHE A 89 -11.97 3.20 -2.61
N ILE A 90 -12.45 1.97 -2.40
CA ILE A 90 -13.81 1.57 -2.82
C ILE A 90 -14.87 2.40 -2.10
N ARG A 91 -14.73 2.60 -0.78
CA ARG A 91 -15.69 3.36 0.04
C ARG A 91 -15.76 4.84 -0.35
N ASN A 92 -14.66 5.39 -0.87
CA ASN A 92 -14.59 6.78 -1.29
C ASN A 92 -14.90 6.98 -2.79
N GLY A 93 -15.44 5.97 -3.47
CA GLY A 93 -15.77 6.05 -4.89
C GLY A 93 -14.55 6.02 -5.83
N GLN A 94 -13.36 5.72 -5.30
CA GLN A 94 -12.10 5.65 -6.03
C GLN A 94 -11.78 4.22 -6.48
N ALA A 95 -12.79 3.47 -6.94
CA ALA A 95 -12.64 2.07 -7.35
C ALA A 95 -11.55 1.87 -8.42
N HIS A 96 -11.35 2.85 -9.31
CA HIS A 96 -10.27 2.82 -10.29
C HIS A 96 -8.88 2.73 -9.65
N LEU A 97 -8.64 3.37 -8.49
CA LEU A 97 -7.36 3.27 -7.77
C LEU A 97 -7.20 1.93 -7.06
N ALA A 98 -8.31 1.36 -6.55
CA ALA A 98 -8.32 0.01 -6.02
C ALA A 98 -7.92 -1.00 -7.11
N GLU A 99 -8.50 -0.89 -8.31
CA GLU A 99 -8.12 -1.74 -9.45
C GLU A 99 -6.66 -1.57 -9.85
N GLU A 100 -6.16 -0.35 -9.93
CA GLU A 100 -4.76 -0.08 -10.27
C GLU A 100 -3.81 -0.64 -9.21
N LEU A 101 -4.12 -0.48 -7.91
CA LEU A 101 -3.36 -1.09 -6.82
C LEU A 101 -3.35 -2.61 -6.95
N LEU A 102 -4.50 -3.21 -7.25
CA LEU A 102 -4.62 -4.65 -7.47
C LEU A 102 -3.84 -5.11 -8.69
N LYS A 103 -3.85 -4.38 -9.82
CA LYS A 103 -3.06 -4.71 -11.01
C LYS A 103 -1.55 -4.67 -10.72
N ILE A 104 -1.08 -3.62 -10.04
CA ILE A 104 0.33 -3.49 -9.64
C ILE A 104 0.75 -4.69 -8.77
N SER A 105 -0.13 -5.16 -7.88
CA SER A 105 0.13 -6.32 -7.03
C SER A 105 -0.09 -7.69 -7.72
N GLY A 106 -1.01 -7.76 -8.68
CA GLY A 106 -1.46 -8.98 -9.35
C GLY A 106 -0.59 -9.36 -10.55
N GLN A 107 0.01 -8.38 -11.23
CA GLN A 107 1.07 -8.60 -12.22
C GLN A 107 2.33 -9.26 -11.63
N GLN A 108 2.41 -9.43 -10.30
CA GLN A 108 3.53 -10.05 -9.61
C GLN A 108 3.28 -11.52 -9.23
N ARG A 109 2.12 -12.10 -9.58
CA ARG A 109 1.77 -13.52 -9.37
C ARG A 109 1.80 -14.38 -10.64
N ALA A 110 2.14 -13.80 -11.79
CA ALA A 110 2.25 -14.49 -13.08
C ALA A 110 3.71 -14.84 -13.41
#